data_AF-A0A2V9ZPB8-F1
#
_entry.id   AF-A0A2V9ZPB8-F1
#
_cell.length_a   1.000
_cell.length_b   1.000
_cell.length_c   1.000
_cell.angle_alpha   90.00
_cell.angle_beta   90.00
_cell.angle_gamma   90.00
#
_symmetry.space_group_name_H-M   'P 1'
#
loop_
_entity.id
_entity.type
_entity.pdbx_description
1 polymer ?
#
loop_
_entity_poly.entity_id
_entity_poly.type
_entity_poly.pdbx_seq_one_letter_code
_entity_poly.pdbx_strand_id
1 'polypeptide(L)'
;MDVSYVVLCGAMWSQFGDEDAGHELIRALSCSDPEVRILARAMLQQAGMHSKALIGEALANKQISPVQAGLCGFGKNKKAKLTPSDLGSLPPRAAA
;
A
#
# COMPACT_ATOMS: atom_id res chain seq x y z
N MET A 1 4.35 -14.26 16.01
CA MET A 1 4.08 -14.30 14.56
C MET A 1 5.40 -14.57 13.88
N ASP A 2 5.43 -15.52 12.95
CA ASP A 2 6.63 -15.94 12.22
C ASP A 2 6.44 -15.77 10.70
N VAL A 3 7.53 -15.96 9.96
CA VAL A 3 7.59 -15.80 8.51
C VAL A 3 6.60 -16.71 7.78
N SER A 4 6.51 -17.99 8.15
CA SER A 4 5.65 -18.97 7.46
C SER A 4 4.18 -18.61 7.59
N TYR A 5 3.77 -18.17 8.78
CA TYR A 5 2.41 -17.67 9.00
C TYR A 5 2.11 -16.43 8.13
N VAL A 6 3.02 -15.46 8.08
CA VAL A 6 2.82 -14.25 7.26
C VAL A 6 2.77 -14.56 5.77
N VAL A 7 3.57 -15.52 5.28
CA VAL A 7 3.47 -16.01 3.89
C VAL A 7 2.08 -16.57 3.63
N LEU A 8 1.54 -17.40 4.54
CA LEU A 8 0.21 -17.96 4.38
C LEU A 8 -0.87 -16.87 4.36
N CYS A 9 -0.83 -15.90 5.28
CA CYS A 9 -1.74 -14.75 5.26
C CYS A 9 -1.63 -13.96 3.95
N GLY A 10 -0.40 -13.75 3.45
CA GLY A 10 -0.14 -13.11 2.17
C GLY A 10 -0.79 -13.84 0.99
N ALA A 11 -0.65 -15.16 0.95
CA ALA A 11 -1.25 -16.02 -0.05
C ALA A 11 -2.79 -15.98 0.02
N MET A 12 -3.37 -16.04 1.22
CA MET A 12 -4.83 -16.02 1.41
C MET A 12 -5.43 -14.66 1.02
N TRP A 13 -4.78 -13.57 1.43
CA TRP A 13 -5.19 -12.22 1.08
C TRP A 13 -5.11 -11.97 -0.44
N SER A 14 -3.97 -12.28 -1.05
CA SER A 14 -3.74 -11.97 -2.47
C SER A 14 -4.58 -12.81 -3.42
N GLN A 15 -4.85 -14.08 -3.10
CA GLN A 15 -5.58 -14.99 -3.99
C GLN A 15 -7.09 -14.99 -3.76
N PHE A 16 -7.52 -14.84 -2.51
CA PHE A 16 -8.92 -15.03 -2.13
C PHE A 16 -9.56 -13.77 -1.54
N GLY A 17 -8.79 -12.73 -1.24
CA GLY A 17 -9.30 -11.53 -0.58
C GLY A 17 -9.75 -11.79 0.85
N ASP A 18 -9.16 -12.78 1.53
CA ASP A 18 -9.48 -13.15 2.91
C ASP A 18 -9.17 -11.98 3.88
N GLU A 19 -10.21 -11.32 4.39
CA GLU A 19 -10.09 -10.11 5.20
C GLU A 19 -9.34 -10.35 6.52
N ASP A 20 -9.53 -11.50 7.16
CA ASP A 20 -8.82 -11.85 8.40
C ASP A 20 -7.32 -12.00 8.13
N ALA A 21 -6.97 -12.64 7.01
CA ALA A 21 -5.58 -12.71 6.56
C ALA A 21 -5.00 -11.31 6.27
N GLY A 22 -5.80 -10.42 5.66
CA GLY A 22 -5.43 -9.02 5.46
C GLY A 22 -5.13 -8.29 6.77
N HIS A 23 -6.00 -8.41 7.77
CA HIS A 23 -5.80 -7.80 9.09
C HIS A 23 -4.55 -8.32 9.80
N GLU A 24 -4.25 -9.62 9.66
CA GLU A 24 -3.03 -10.20 10.21
C GLU A 24 -1.76 -9.66 9.52
N LEU A 25 -1.80 -9.37 8.21
CA LEU A 25 -0.72 -8.66 7.52
C LEU A 25 -0.54 -7.22 8.04
N ILE A 26 -1.65 -6.50 8.32
CA ILE A 26 -1.58 -5.16 8.93
C ILE A 26 -0.95 -5.24 10.32
N ARG A 27 -1.34 -6.21 11.14
CA ARG A 27 -0.77 -6.44 12.47
C ARG A 27 0.73 -6.78 12.41
N ALA A 28 1.14 -7.55 11.41
CA ALA A 28 2.52 -7.95 11.19
C ALA A 28 3.47 -6.75 10.97
N LEU A 29 2.98 -5.62 10.47
CA LEU A 29 3.77 -4.39 10.30
C LEU A 29 4.35 -3.83 11.61
N SER A 30 3.79 -4.23 12.76
CA SER A 30 4.24 -3.83 14.09
C SER A 30 4.94 -4.97 14.85
N CYS A 31 5.28 -6.08 14.18
CA CYS A 31 6.04 -7.18 14.78
C CYS A 31 7.44 -6.71 15.22
N SER A 32 7.98 -7.28 16.31
CA SER A 32 9.36 -7.00 16.75
C SER A 32 10.42 -7.52 15.77
N ASP A 33 10.12 -8.61 15.06
CA ASP A 33 10.99 -9.21 14.05
C ASP A 33 11.02 -8.35 12.76
N PRO A 34 12.19 -7.82 12.36
CA PRO A 34 12.34 -7.07 11.11
C PRO A 34 11.94 -7.84 9.85
N GLU A 35 12.25 -9.13 9.77
CA GLU A 35 11.97 -9.93 8.57
C GLU A 35 10.45 -10.08 8.37
N VAL A 36 9.72 -10.31 9.46
CA VAL A 36 8.25 -10.37 9.45
C VAL A 36 7.66 -9.04 8.98
N ARG A 37 8.17 -7.90 9.46
CA ARG A 37 7.69 -6.57 9.02
C ARG A 37 7.95 -6.32 7.54
N ILE A 38 9.15 -6.66 7.06
CA ILE A 38 9.55 -6.48 5.66
C ILE A 38 8.68 -7.36 4.75
N LEU A 39 8.46 -8.62 5.13
CA LEU A 39 7.63 -9.54 4.38
C LEU A 39 6.18 -9.07 4.32
N ALA A 40 5.59 -8.68 5.44
CA ALA A 40 4.21 -8.19 5.48
C ALA A 40 4.01 -6.97 4.57
N ARG A 41 4.97 -6.04 4.59
CA ARG A 41 5.01 -4.89 3.68
C ARG A 41 5.03 -5.34 2.22
N ALA A 42 5.93 -6.28 1.86
CA ALA A 42 6.05 -6.77 0.49
C ALA A 42 4.76 -7.42 -0.01
N MET A 43 4.12 -8.25 0.84
CA MET A 43 2.84 -8.90 0.51
C MET A 43 1.71 -7.89 0.30
N LEU A 44 1.61 -6.87 1.16
CA LEU A 44 0.63 -5.80 1.01
C LEU A 44 0.87 -4.99 -0.28
N GLN A 45 2.14 -4.68 -0.61
CA GLN A 45 2.49 -3.99 -1.85
C GLN A 45 2.15 -4.82 -3.09
N GLN A 46 2.44 -6.13 -3.07
CA GLN A 46 2.15 -7.05 -4.17
C GLN A 46 0.65 -7.16 -4.45
N ALA A 47 -0.19 -7.20 -3.41
CA ALA A 47 -1.65 -7.22 -3.57
C ALA A 47 -2.25 -5.88 -4.04
N GLY A 48 -1.43 -4.82 -4.13
CA GLY A 48 -1.74 -3.60 -4.89
C GLY A 48 -3.04 -2.92 -4.46
N MET A 49 -4.00 -2.81 -5.38
CA MET A 49 -5.28 -2.12 -5.16
C MET A 49 -6.08 -2.72 -4.00
N HIS A 50 -6.06 -4.05 -3.82
CA HIS A 50 -6.80 -4.73 -2.75
C HIS A 50 -6.31 -4.24 -1.39
N SER A 51 -4.99 -4.11 -1.22
CA SER A 51 -4.39 -3.63 0.01
C SER A 51 -4.60 -2.13 0.26
N LYS A 52 -4.86 -1.29 -0.77
CA LYS A 52 -5.00 0.15 -0.55
C LYS A 52 -6.19 0.50 0.35
N ALA A 53 -7.33 -0.15 0.15
CA ALA A 53 -8.51 0.07 0.98
C ALA A 53 -8.24 -0.36 2.43
N LEU A 54 -7.73 -1.58 2.59
CA LEU A 54 -7.34 -2.15 3.89
C LEU A 54 -6.32 -1.28 4.65
N ILE A 55 -5.26 -0.82 3.98
CA ILE A 55 -4.24 0.05 4.59
C ILE A 55 -4.86 1.41 4.96
N GLY A 56 -5.75 1.95 4.13
CA GLY A 56 -6.45 3.20 4.40
C GLY A 56 -7.36 3.11 5.63
N GLU A 57 -8.09 2.01 5.77
CA GLU A 57 -8.90 1.72 6.95
C GLU A 57 -8.04 1.54 8.20
N ALA A 58 -6.98 0.73 8.12
CA ALA A 58 -6.05 0.53 9.23
C ALA A 58 -5.42 1.85 9.72
N LEU A 59 -5.11 2.76 8.79
CA LEU A 59 -4.62 4.09 9.12
C LEU A 59 -5.69 4.96 9.79
N ALA A 60 -6.93 4.95 9.28
CA ALA A 60 -8.05 5.69 9.88
C ALA A 60 -8.35 5.21 11.31
N ASN A 61 -8.25 3.91 11.53
CA ASN A 61 -8.43 3.25 12.82
C ASN A 61 -7.19 3.32 13.73
N LYS A 62 -6.12 4.00 13.30
CA LYS A 62 -4.84 4.15 14.04
C LYS A 62 -4.15 2.83 14.40
N GLN A 63 -4.42 1.76 13.66
CA GLN A 63 -3.76 0.47 13.82
C GLN A 63 -2.32 0.50 13.30
N ILE A 64 -2.05 1.36 12.33
CA ILE A 64 -0.72 1.62 11.76
C ILE A 64 -0.43 3.12 11.70
N SER A 65 0.85 3.45 11.73
CA SER A 65 1.31 4.84 11.57
C SER A 65 1.24 5.32 10.11
N PRO A 66 1.20 6.65 9.86
CA PRO A 66 1.32 7.20 8.51
C PRO A 66 2.60 6.77 7.79
N VAL A 67 3.69 6.54 8.53
CA VAL A 67 4.96 6.04 7.98
C VAL A 67 4.79 4.61 7.48
N GLN A 68 4.21 3.71 8.28
CA GLN A 68 3.93 2.33 7.87
C GLN A 68 3.00 2.27 6.65
N ALA A 69 1.95 3.09 6.63
CA ALA A 69 1.06 3.19 5.47
C ALA A 69 1.83 3.62 4.20
N GLY A 70 2.64 4.68 4.30
CA GLY A 70 3.48 5.15 3.18
C GLY A 70 4.46 4.10 2.67
N LEU A 71 5.06 3.32 3.59
CA LEU A 71 5.95 2.22 3.23
C LEU A 71 5.22 1.14 2.44
N CYS A 72 3.95 0.85 2.75
CA CYS A 72 3.13 -0.13 2.03
C CYS A 72 2.57 0.39 0.69
N GLY A 73 3.05 1.54 0.18
CA GLY A 73 2.58 2.12 -1.07
C GLY A 73 1.25 2.90 -0.93
N PHE A 74 0.76 3.10 0.30
CA PHE A 74 -0.38 3.96 0.57
C PHE A 74 0.09 5.41 0.69
N GLY A 75 0.19 6.08 -0.46
CA GLY A 75 0.44 7.52 -0.53
C GLY A 75 -0.87 8.29 -0.37
N LYS A 76 -0.88 9.35 0.46
CA LYS A 76 -1.85 10.43 0.27
C LYS A 76 -1.63 10.97 -1.13
N ASN A 77 -2.65 10.99 -1.97
CA ASN A 77 -2.61 11.76 -3.22
C ASN A 77 -2.22 13.19 -2.84
N LYS A 78 -0.96 13.59 -3.03
CA LYS A 78 -0.63 15.01 -3.16
C LYS A 78 -1.50 15.44 -4.33
N LYS A 79 -2.52 16.26 -4.06
CA LYS A 79 -3.34 16.86 -5.13
C LYS A 79 -2.34 17.35 -6.16
N ALA A 80 -2.41 16.82 -7.38
CA ALA A 80 -1.59 17.30 -8.48
C ALA A 80 -1.91 18.78 -8.62
N LYS A 81 -1.06 19.62 -8.02
CA LYS A 81 -1.09 21.05 -8.28
C LYS A 81 -0.42 21.16 -9.64
N LEU A 82 -1.23 21.00 -10.69
CA LEU A 82 -0.86 21.38 -12.04
C LEU A 82 -0.36 22.81 -11.94
N THR A 83 0.95 22.98 -12.03
CA THR A 83 1.55 24.30 -12.13
C THR A 83 1.25 24.81 -13.53
N PRO A 84 0.83 26.08 -13.69
CA PRO A 84 0.56 26.69 -15.00
C PRO A 84 1.72 26.59 -16.00
N SER A 85 2.91 26.25 -15.53
CA SER A 85 4.13 26.05 -16.30
C SER A 85 4.07 24.89 -17.31
N ASP A 86 3.15 23.92 -17.14
CA ASP A 86 3.02 22.78 -18.07
C ASP A 86 2.23 23.12 -19.35
N LEU A 87 1.60 24.31 -19.42
CA LEU A 87 0.86 24.74 -20.61
C LEU A 87 1.77 25.29 -21.73
N GLY A 88 3.07 25.48 -21.47
CA GLY A 88 4.02 26.08 -22.41
C GLY A 88 4.69 25.12 -23.40
N SER A 89 4.46 23.81 -23.28
CA SER A 89 5.26 22.80 -23.99
C SER A 89 4.50 22.06 -25.11
N LEU A 90 3.28 22.48 -25.45
CA LEU A 90 2.55 21.89 -26.57
C LEU A 90 3.19 22.34 -27.90
N PRO A 91 3.70 21.42 -28.74
CA PRO A 91 4.18 21.80 -30.06
C PRO A 91 3.00 22.31 -30.90
N PRO A 92 3.22 23.31 -31.78
CA PRO A 92 2.16 23.84 -32.62
C PRO A 92 1.60 22.72 -33.49
N ARG A 93 0.29 22.50 -33.38
CA ARG A 93 -0.49 21.57 -34.21
C ARG A 93 -0.28 21.95 -35.67
N ALA A 94 0.31 21.04 -36.44
CA ALA A 94 0.43 21.16 -37.88
C ALA A 94 -0.98 21.35 -38.47
N ALA A 95 -1.18 22.50 -39.13
CA ALA A 95 -2.34 22.74 -39.95
C ALA A 95 -2.19 21.93 -41.24
N ALA A 96 -3.17 21.06 -41.49
CA ALA A 96 -3.51 20.52 -42.80
C ALA A 96 -5.04 20.52 -42.89
#